data_AF-A0A6B2TPF7-F1
#
_entry.id   AF-A0A6B2TPF7-F1
#
_cell.length_a   1.000
_cell.length_b   1.000
_cell.length_c   1.000
_cell.angle_alpha   90.00
_cell.angle_beta   90.00
_cell.angle_gamma   90.00
#
_symmetry.space_group_name_H-M   'P 1'
#
loop_
_entity.id
_entity.type
_entity.pdbx_description
1 polymer ?
#
loop_
_entity_poly.entity_id
_entity_poly.type
_entity_poly.pdbx_seq_one_letter_code
_entity_poly.pdbx_strand_id
1 'polypeptide(L)' 'RAELRGEGRDGIEGLGVAGDAEAVADAVRRLADAGADTVVLQPTADEPDPEGFIRFVTDGVAPLTP' A
#
# COMPACT_ATOMS: atom_id res chain seq x y z
N ARG A 1 5.74 -7.93 -0.07
CA ARG A 1 5.11 -9.28 0.11
C ARG A 1 5.79 -10.14 1.19
N ALA A 2 7.00 -9.84 1.67
CA ALA A 2 7.65 -10.63 2.72
C ALA A 2 6.83 -10.67 4.03
N GLU A 3 6.38 -9.51 4.50
CA GLU A 3 5.55 -9.40 5.71
C GLU A 3 4.24 -10.19 5.63
N LEU A 4 3.50 -10.07 4.52
CA LEU A 4 2.26 -10.84 4.33
C LEU A 4 2.49 -12.36 4.43
N ARG A 5 3.65 -12.86 3.98
CA ARG A 5 4.01 -14.27 4.19
C ARG A 5 4.34 -14.57 5.64
N GLY A 6 5.07 -13.68 6.32
CA GLY A 6 5.37 -13.81 7.75
C GLY A 6 4.11 -13.84 8.62
N GLU A 7 3.06 -13.14 8.21
CA GLU A 7 1.75 -13.07 8.89
C GLU A 7 0.76 -14.15 8.44
N GLY A 8 1.09 -14.98 7.43
CA GLY A 8 0.16 -15.97 6.86
C GLY A 8 -1.03 -15.36 6.11
N ARG A 9 -0.86 -14.15 5.56
CA ARG A 9 -1.88 -13.36 4.85
C ARG A 9 -1.60 -13.23 3.35
N ASP A 10 -0.57 -13.89 2.84
CA ASP A 10 -0.15 -13.84 1.44
C ASP A 10 -1.18 -14.46 0.47
N GLY A 11 -2.10 -15.29 0.98
CA GLY A 11 -3.25 -15.80 0.24
C GLY A 11 -4.43 -14.83 0.11
N ILE A 12 -4.41 -13.68 0.79
CA ILE A 12 -5.47 -12.67 0.67
C ILE A 12 -5.20 -11.83 -0.58
N GLU A 13 -6.00 -12.06 -1.62
CA GLU A 13 -5.91 -11.33 -2.87
C GLU A 13 -6.12 -9.82 -2.65
N GLY A 14 -5.28 -9.00 -3.28
CA GLY A 14 -5.36 -7.54 -3.21
C GLY A 14 -4.75 -6.90 -1.95
N LEU A 15 -4.34 -7.67 -0.93
CA LEU A 15 -3.78 -7.10 0.31
C LEU A 15 -2.34 -6.60 0.15
N GLY A 16 -1.58 -7.15 -0.80
CA GLY A 16 -0.23 -6.71 -1.11
C GLY A 16 -0.15 -6.08 -2.49
N VAL A 17 0.31 -4.83 -2.55
CA VAL A 17 0.56 -4.11 -3.81
C VAL A 17 2.08 -3.92 -4.01
N ALA A 18 2.51 -4.01 -5.26
CA ALA A 18 3.85 -3.66 -5.69
C ALA A 18 3.73 -2.98 -7.06
N GLY A 19 4.40 -1.85 -7.24
CA GLY A 19 4.26 -1.05 -8.45
C GLY A 19 4.55 0.42 -8.19
N ASP A 20 4.15 1.25 -9.14
CA ASP A 20 4.22 2.70 -9.10
C ASP A 20 3.09 3.32 -8.26
N ALA A 21 3.05 4.65 -8.21
CA ALA A 21 2.07 5.40 -7.43
C ALA A 21 0.63 5.12 -7.89
N GLU A 22 0.41 4.98 -9.19
CA GLU A 22 -0.89 4.64 -9.78
C GLU A 22 -1.36 3.27 -9.34
N ALA A 23 -0.49 2.25 -9.37
CA ALA A 23 -0.83 0.90 -8.91
C ALA A 23 -1.21 0.88 -7.43
N VAL A 24 -0.49 1.63 -6.59
CA VAL A 24 -0.81 1.76 -5.16
C VAL A 24 -2.13 2.52 -4.96
N ALA A 25 -2.34 3.64 -5.67
CA ALA A 25 -3.57 4.41 -5.59
C ALA A 25 -4.80 3.59 -6.03
N ASP A 26 -4.67 2.76 -7.06
CA ASP A 26 -5.73 1.81 -7.46
C ASP A 26 -6.08 0.82 -6.36
N ALA A 27 -5.08 0.29 -5.64
CA ALA A 27 -5.32 -0.60 -4.52
C ALA A 27 -6.06 0.13 -3.38
N VAL A 28 -5.67 1.37 -3.07
CA VAL A 28 -6.35 2.21 -2.06
C VAL A 28 -7.80 2.47 -2.48
N ARG A 29 -8.03 2.88 -3.73
CA ARG A 29 -9.39 3.13 -4.26
C ARG A 29 -10.29 1.89 -4.13
N ARG A 30 -9.78 0.70 -4.46
CA ARG A 30 -10.55 -0.54 -4.31
C ARG A 30 -10.97 -0.81 -2.86
N LEU A 31 -10.10 -0.52 -1.89
CA LEU A 31 -10.43 -0.68 -0.47
C LEU A 31 -11.45 0.36 -0.02
N ALA A 32 -11.31 1.60 -0.46
CA ALA A 32 -12.30 2.66 -0.21
C ALA A 32 -13.66 2.33 -0.83
N ASP A 33 -13.69 1.86 -2.07
CA ASP A 33 -14.91 1.42 -2.78
C ASP A 33 -15.59 0.23 -2.07
N ALA A 34 -14.82 -0.60 -1.38
CA ALA A 34 -15.32 -1.68 -0.54
C ALA A 34 -15.86 -1.20 0.83
N GLY A 35 -15.79 0.10 1.13
CA GLY A 35 -16.30 0.72 2.35
C GLY A 35 -15.25 0.92 3.44
N ALA A 36 -13.96 0.84 3.13
CA ALA A 36 -12.93 1.20 4.09
C ALA A 36 -12.91 2.72 4.31
N ASP A 37 -13.20 3.17 5.53
CA ASP A 37 -13.09 4.59 5.91
C ASP A 37 -11.62 5.05 5.99
N THR A 38 -10.70 4.11 6.29
CA THR A 38 -9.28 4.38 6.44
C THR A 38 -8.45 3.26 5.82
N VAL A 39 -7.43 3.63 5.04
CA VAL A 39 -6.43 2.70 4.50
C VAL A 39 -5.04 3.12 5.01
N VAL A 40 -4.31 2.17 5.59
CA VAL A 40 -2.94 2.40 6.10
C VAL A 40 -1.95 1.73 5.17
N LEU A 41 -1.05 2.51 4.58
CA LEU A 41 0.06 2.00 3.78
C LEU A 41 1.25 1.75 4.72
N GLN A 42 1.65 0.48 4.80
CA GLN A 42 2.76 0.03 5.62
C GLN A 42 3.92 -0.42 4.72
N PRO A 43 5.16 0.06 4.93
CA PRO A 43 6.33 -0.49 4.26
C PRO A 43 6.63 -1.89 4.79
N THR A 44 7.37 -2.70 4.04
CA THR A 44 7.89 -3.96 4.56
C THR A 44 9.03 -3.70 5.56
N ALA A 45 9.33 -4.65 6.46
CA ALA A 45 10.36 -4.44 7.49
C ALA A 45 11.78 -4.28 6.90
N ASP A 46 11.98 -4.76 5.68
CA ASP A 46 13.21 -4.67 4.90
C ASP A 46 13.29 -3.41 4.01
N GLU A 47 12.38 -2.45 4.15
CA GLU A 47 12.43 -1.17 3.43
C GLU A 47 13.74 -0.41 3.75
N PRO A 48 14.64 -0.25 2.77
CA PRO A 48 15.93 0.40 3.01
C PRO A 48 15.85 1.93 3.11
N ASP A 49 14.78 2.56 2.63
CA ASP A 49 14.59 4.03 2.63
C ASP A 49 13.21 4.42 3.19
N PRO A 50 13.02 4.39 4.53
CA PRO A 50 11.76 4.76 5.17
C PRO A 50 11.29 6.19 4.82
N GLU A 51 12.20 7.15 4.77
CA GLU A 51 11.89 8.53 4.37
C GLU A 51 11.50 8.62 2.89
N GLY A 52 12.13 7.83 2.03
CA GLY A 52 11.75 7.65 0.63
C GLY A 52 10.35 7.08 0.48
N PHE A 53 9.98 6.08 1.27
CA PHE A 53 8.62 5.54 1.31
C PHE A 53 7.60 6.62 1.70
N ILE A 54 7.86 7.38 2.77
CA ILE A 54 6.97 8.47 3.20
C ILE A 54 6.77 9.48 2.06
N ARG A 55 7.86 9.94 1.45
CA ARG A 55 7.81 10.91 0.34
C ARG A 55 7.08 10.35 -0.89
N PHE A 56 7.30 9.07 -1.23
CA PHE A 56 6.56 8.40 -2.30
C PHE A 56 5.05 8.38 -2.01
N VAL A 57 4.66 8.05 -0.77
CA VAL A 57 3.26 8.04 -0.37
C VAL A 57 2.65 9.44 -0.39
N THR A 58 3.32 10.45 0.19
CA THR A 58 2.77 11.80 0.29
C THR A 58 2.71 12.53 -1.04
N ASP A 59 3.74 12.38 -1.87
CA ASP A 59 3.89 13.19 -3.08
C ASP A 59 3.39 12.46 -4.34
N GLY A 60 3.44 11.13 -4.33
CA GLY A 60 3.03 10.28 -5.45
C GLY A 60 1.62 9.72 -5.30
N VAL A 61 1.33 9.07 -4.17
CA VAL A 61 0.08 8.29 -4.00
C VAL A 61 -1.07 9.17 -3.51
N ALA A 62 -0.87 9.94 -2.44
CA ALA A 62 -1.94 10.72 -1.81
C ALA A 62 -2.68 11.67 -2.75
N PRO A 63 -2.04 12.35 -3.74
CA PRO A 63 -2.75 13.19 -4.70
C PRO A 63 -3.66 12.42 -5.67
N LEU A 64 -3.49 11.10 -5.78
CA LEU A 64 -4.25 10.23 -6.67
C LEU A 64 -5.40 9.52 -5.94
N THR A 65 -5.48 9.61 -4.62
CA THR A 65 -6.51 8.94 -3.80
C THR A 65 -7.61 9.92 -3.38
N PRO A 66 -8.81 9.40 -3.02
CA PRO A 66 -9.93 10.23 -2.56
C PRO A 66 -9.67 10.96 -1.25
#